data_AF-A0A2H5Q3F7-F1
#
_entry.id   AF-A0A2H5Q3F7-F1
#
_cell.length_a   1.000
_cell.length_b   1.000
_cell.length_c   1.000
_cell.angle_alpha   90.00
_cell.angle_beta   90.00
_cell.angle_gamma   90.00
#
_symmetry.space_group_name_H-M   'P 1'
#
loop_
_entity.id
_entity.type
_entity.pdbx_description
1 polymer ?
#
loop_
_entity_poly.entity_id
_entity_poly.type
_entity_poly.pdbx_seq_one_letter_code
_entity_poly.pdbx_strand_id
1 'polypeptide(L)' 'MVNVTFADKDGEEKNIKVPVGMSMLEAVHENDIELEGACEGSLACSTCHVIVMDMDYYNKLEDPNAEENNMA' A
#
# COMPACT_ATOMS: atom_id res chain seq x y z
N MET A 1 3.83 -16.63 -0.62
CA MET A 1 3.32 -15.56 -1.49
C MET A 1 1.83 -15.43 -1.24
N VAL A 2 1.32 -14.21 -1.17
CA VAL A 2 -0.11 -13.87 -1.05
C VAL A 2 -0.56 -13.21 -2.35
N ASN A 3 -1.82 -13.39 -2.72
CA ASN A 3 -2.42 -12.67 -3.84
C ASN A 3 -2.95 -11.33 -3.31
N VAL A 4 -2.62 -10.24 -3.99
CA VAL A 4 -3.10 -8.89 -3.69
C VAL A 4 -3.71 -8.31 -4.96
N THR A 5 -4.88 -7.68 -4.82
CA THR A 5 -5.56 -6.97 -5.91
C THR A 5 -5.44 -5.48 -5.65
N PHE A 6 -4.75 -4.78 -6.55
CA PHE A 6 -4.66 -3.31 -6.54
C PHE A 6 -5.66 -2.76 -7.54
N ALA A 7 -6.51 -1.84 -7.09
CA ALA A 7 -7.36 -1.04 -7.96
C ALA A 7 -6.79 0.36 -8.07
N ASP A 8 -6.66 0.88 -9.29
CA ASP A 8 -6.27 2.27 -9.50
C ASP A 8 -7.46 3.23 -9.36
N LYS A 9 -7.21 4.53 -9.58
CA LYS A 9 -8.24 5.58 -9.50
C LYS A 9 -9.36 5.44 -10.53
N ASP A 10 -9.12 4.73 -11.62
CA ASP A 10 -10.07 4.50 -12.70
C ASP A 10 -10.83 3.17 -12.50
N GLY A 11 -10.46 2.40 -11.46
CA GLY A 11 -11.03 1.11 -11.09
C GLY A 11 -10.44 -0.07 -11.85
N GLU A 12 -9.33 0.12 -12.58
CA GLU A 12 -8.64 -1.00 -13.21
C GLU A 12 -7.92 -1.84 -12.15
N GLU A 13 -8.16 -3.15 -12.17
CA GLU A 13 -7.61 -4.07 -11.21
C GLU A 13 -6.36 -4.78 -11.75
N LYS A 14 -5.29 -4.77 -10.95
CA LYS A 14 -4.07 -5.54 -11.17
C LYS A 14 -3.90 -6.56 -10.04
N ASN A 15 -3.81 -7.82 -10.43
CA ASN A 15 -3.60 -8.93 -9.50
C ASN A 15 -2.11 -9.31 -9.48
N ILE A 16 -1.49 -9.22 -8.31
CA ILE A 16 -0.06 -9.48 -8.13
C ILE A 16 0.19 -10.53 -7.04
N LYS A 17 1.36 -11.18 -7.12
CA LYS A 17 1.82 -12.13 -6.10
C LYS A 17 2.93 -11.51 -5.27
N VAL A 18 2.68 -11.35 -3.98
CA VAL A 18 3.59 -10.65 -3.07
C VAL A 18 4.19 -11.63 -2.06
N PRO A 19 5.52 -11.64 -1.82
CA PRO A 19 6.14 -12.38 -0.73
C PRO A 19 5.60 -11.91 0.63
N VAL A 20 5.47 -12.83 1.59
CA VAL A 20 5.12 -12.43 2.96
C VAL A 20 6.32 -11.68 3.56
N GLY A 21 6.07 -10.52 4.17
CA GLY A 21 7.09 -9.66 4.76
C GLY A 21 7.59 -8.53 3.86
N MET A 22 7.15 -8.47 2.61
CA MET A 22 7.39 -7.32 1.70
C MET A 22 6.35 -6.23 1.96
N SER A 23 6.76 -4.96 1.87
CA SER A 23 5.83 -3.83 2.00
C SER A 23 4.95 -3.68 0.76
N MET A 24 3.77 -3.07 0.92
CA MET A 24 2.88 -2.83 -0.22
C MET A 24 3.47 -1.83 -1.23
N LEU A 25 4.30 -0.88 -0.76
CA LEU A 25 4.99 0.08 -1.63
C LEU A 25 6.01 -0.62 -2.54
N GLU A 26 6.85 -1.51 -1.99
CA GLU A 26 7.78 -2.29 -2.80
C GLU A 26 7.02 -3.19 -3.79
N ALA A 27 5.95 -3.83 -3.33
CA ALA A 27 5.15 -4.72 -4.17
C ALA A 27 4.56 -4.03 -5.40
N VAL A 28 4.07 -2.80 -5.26
CA VAL A 28 3.52 -2.05 -6.41
C VAL A 28 4.63 -1.62 -7.38
N HIS A 29 5.78 -1.18 -6.87
CA HIS A 29 6.92 -0.78 -7.70
C HIS A 29 7.52 -1.96 -8.46
N GLU A 30 7.70 -3.11 -7.83
CA GLU A 30 8.21 -4.33 -8.50
C GLU A 30 7.27 -4.88 -9.58
N ASN A 31 5.98 -4.48 -9.56
CA ASN A 31 4.96 -4.94 -10.51
C ASN A 31 4.51 -3.84 -11.48
N ASP A 32 5.28 -2.76 -11.64
CA ASP A 32 4.99 -1.64 -12.54
C ASP A 32 3.56 -1.07 -12.33
N ILE A 33 3.15 -0.97 -11.06
CA ILE A 33 1.91 -0.30 -10.64
C ILE A 33 2.28 1.11 -10.22
N GLU A 34 1.58 2.09 -10.78
CA GLU A 34 1.84 3.50 -10.52
C GLU A 34 1.39 3.88 -9.10
N LEU A 35 2.38 4.09 -8.22
CA LEU A 35 2.23 4.70 -6.90
C LEU A 35 3.49 5.51 -6.63
N GLU A 36 3.34 6.77 -6.23
CA GLU A 36 4.47 7.71 -6.19
C GLU A 36 5.52 7.33 -5.13
N GLY A 37 5.14 7.28 -3.85
CA GLY A 37 6.05 6.85 -2.78
C GLY A 37 7.38 7.62 -2.71
N ALA A 38 7.33 8.95 -2.74
CA ALA A 38 8.49 9.83 -2.93
C ALA A 38 9.60 9.69 -1.87
N CYS A 39 9.29 9.25 -0.66
CA CYS A 39 10.27 9.02 0.41
C CYS A 39 10.78 7.57 0.51
N GLU A 40 10.37 6.69 -0.41
CA GLU A 40 10.78 5.27 -0.45
C GLU A 40 10.46 4.52 0.86
N GLY A 41 9.32 4.86 1.50
CA GLY A 41 8.89 4.22 2.75
C GLY A 41 9.59 4.74 4.02
N SER A 42 10.33 5.85 3.93
CA SER A 42 11.05 6.46 5.07
C SER A 42 10.16 7.30 6.01
N LEU A 43 8.83 7.19 5.92
CA LEU A 43 7.86 7.98 6.71
C LEU A 43 8.09 9.50 6.66
N ALA A 44 8.46 10.02 5.48
CA ALA A 44 8.71 11.45 5.26
C ALA A 44 7.78 12.09 4.21
N CYS A 45 6.79 11.36 3.71
CA CYS A 45 5.78 11.86 2.79
C CYS A 45 4.45 11.11 2.98
N SER A 46 3.40 11.55 2.30
CA SER A 46 2.07 10.93 2.26
C SER A 46 1.70 10.35 0.88
N THR A 47 2.63 10.31 -0.07
CA THR A 47 2.35 9.95 -1.47
C THR A 47 2.29 8.44 -1.75
N CYS A 48 2.46 7.61 -0.73
CA CYS A 48 2.22 6.16 -0.77
C CYS A 48 0.85 5.75 -0.20
N HIS A 49 -0.02 6.72 0.11
CA HIS A 49 -1.34 6.47 0.69
C HIS A 49 -2.17 5.54 -0.20
N VAL A 50 -2.81 4.54 0.44
CA VAL A 50 -3.70 3.57 -0.19
C VAL A 50 -4.95 3.37 0.64
N ILE A 51 -6.02 2.91 0.00
CA ILE A 51 -7.29 2.60 0.66
C ILE A 51 -7.47 1.09 0.68
N VAL A 52 -7.61 0.50 1.87
CA VAL A 52 -7.98 -0.90 2.02
C VAL A 52 -9.50 -1.01 1.86
N MET A 53 -9.94 -1.52 0.70
CA MET A 53 -11.37 -1.55 0.35
C MET A 53 -12.18 -2.56 1.17
N ASP A 54 -11.55 -3.65 1.61
CA ASP A 54 -12.20 -4.72 2.37
C ASP A 54 -11.95 -4.54 3.88
N MET A 55 -13.04 -4.30 4.60
CA MET A 55 -13.04 -4.08 6.04
C MET A 55 -12.51 -5.28 6.83
N ASP A 56 -12.66 -6.51 6.34
CA ASP A 56 -12.15 -7.71 7.03
C ASP A 56 -10.63 -7.78 7.00
N TYR A 57 -9.98 -7.10 6.05
CA TYR A 57 -8.53 -6.93 6.04
C TYR A 57 -8.09 -5.68 6.79
N TYR A 58 -8.81 -4.57 6.63
CA TYR A 58 -8.53 -3.34 7.38
C TYR A 58 -8.54 -3.58 8.89
N ASN A 59 -9.54 -4.30 9.40
CA ASN A 59 -9.68 -4.62 10.83
C ASN A 59 -8.58 -5.54 11.38
N LYS A 60 -7.73 -6.11 10.53
CA LYS A 60 -6.57 -6.92 10.95
C LYS A 60 -5.28 -6.11 11.02
N LEU A 61 -5.28 -4.89 10.49
CA LEU A 61 -4.14 -3.99 10.57
C LEU A 61 -4.08 -3.37 11.97
N GLU A 62 -2.87 -3.06 12.41
CA GLU A 62 -2.68 -2.22 13.59
C GLU A 62 -3.11 -0.79 13.25
N ASP A 63 -3.59 -0.05 14.26
CA ASP A 63 -3.88 1.37 14.07
C ASP A 63 -2.59 2.09 13.63
N PRO A 64 -2.69 3.09 12.72
CA PRO A 64 -1.52 3.85 12.31
C PRO A 64 -0.83 4.46 13.52
N ASN A 65 0.51 4.43 13.52
CA ASN A 65 1.27 4.97 14.63
C ASN A 65 1.21 6.52 14.65
N ALA A 66 1.74 7.14 15.70
CA ALA A 66 1.71 8.60 15.84
C ALA A 66 2.50 9.33 14.74
N GLU A 67 3.58 8.73 14.23
CA GLU A 67 4.39 9.32 13.15
C GLU A 67 3.65 9.27 11.81
N GLU A 68 3.01 8.14 11.49
CA GLU A 68 2.14 7.97 10.32
C GLU A 68 0.95 8.93 10.35
N ASN A 69 0.28 9.06 11.50
CA ASN A 69 -0.86 9.97 11.66
C ASN A 69 -0.47 11.45 11.60
N ASN A 70 0.80 11.78 11.85
CA ASN A 70 1.30 13.15 11.83
C ASN A 70 1.89 13.55 10.46
N MET A 71 1.75 12.68 9.45
CA MET A 71 2.07 13.02 8.07
C MET A 71 1.03 14.01 7.54
N ALA A 72 1.50 15.21 7.18
CA ALA A 72 0.70 16.31 6.63
C ALA A 72 0.55 16.24 5.11
#